data_AF-A0A429AGN6-F1
#
_entry.id   AF-A0A429AGN6-F1
#
_cell.length_a   1.000
_cell.length_b   1.000
_cell.length_c   1.000
_cell.angle_alpha   90.00
_cell.angle_beta   90.00
_cell.angle_gamma   90.00
#
_symmetry.space_group_name_H-M   'P 1'
#
loop_
_entity.id
_entity.type
_entity.pdbx_description
1 polymer ?
#
loop_
_entity_poly.entity_id
_entity_poly.type
_entity_poly.pdbx_seq_one_letter_code
_entity_poly.pdbx_strand_id
1 'polypeptide(L)'
;MRLLDLTATPHSSGNRIDLAWRTPEPDRLTGVRVVRRRDTHPTSPSDGKLVAEGLGLTAVTDTGLHGETVYYYTLFPFDGDPGAYEADPGNRISAMALSRYGLAQQMYDLLPALYHRYDAEHGYLRRFLDLPGSELDRLYSLTTSLLSSKDLRRVDGVLLPLLAQWIGWPTDRSAPVATQRNEVRQAAHLYRTIGTIAALDATVARVSTWTGRTKEFTHNVARTNQPERLNLWSLRRDGAGQWLEPALTSVNFVYDGRPAAVREPDGSLLIIYHTYRRRGWDLWAKRLRDGQWEASAPVVDRNGLDQHPAVARQGARLWLFWEGYDPVHRLRYLSFSTREDDEWSPPQAFMDQETDRCRPAAVSDAAGGVWLFWLEQDAIRFNRHDGAEWELPEPGSLPAGHGLDDLFALMTDDRLWLFWTIRDTGAAEQTWSSVAYRSLALSTGDWSPVYDLPKSGHYHDRQPAARAIEGGVELFWSTTRYGGWSISHNTLTTGWGEAEQVGSSPATRRAPLPVDLGADGTLLLYRSNQSVERSSSVYAATRTLDHRYAGTTTVDTTAKAKLALGGSFADFQTYLYDNGRTNADHIADDTIGVYLTPPPAVDAHQAAETVARLRGALADFVPVTTRPVFIWME
;
A
#
# COMPACT_ATOMS: atom_id res chain seq x y z
N MET A 1 -42.40 -20.91 -9.03
CA MET A 1 -43.44 -21.72 -8.36
C MET A 1 -42.79 -22.48 -7.20
N ARG A 2 -43.34 -22.37 -6.00
CA ARG A 2 -42.84 -23.07 -4.81
C ARG A 2 -43.50 -24.44 -4.66
N LEU A 3 -42.70 -25.50 -4.54
CA LEU A 3 -43.18 -26.85 -4.27
C LEU A 3 -43.55 -27.00 -2.79
N LEU A 4 -44.51 -27.88 -2.50
CA LEU A 4 -45.02 -28.14 -1.16
C LEU A 4 -44.52 -29.50 -0.66
N ASP A 5 -44.47 -29.69 0.66
CA ASP A 5 -44.11 -30.96 1.32
C ASP A 5 -42.81 -31.61 0.78
N LEU A 6 -41.82 -30.79 0.40
CA LEU A 6 -40.54 -31.28 -0.12
C LEU A 6 -39.79 -32.06 0.97
N THR A 7 -39.48 -33.32 0.67
CA THR A 7 -38.78 -34.24 1.57
C THR A 7 -37.64 -34.95 0.85
N ALA A 8 -36.57 -35.24 1.59
CA ALA A 8 -35.42 -36.01 1.14
C ALA A 8 -35.09 -37.03 2.23
N THR A 9 -35.32 -38.31 1.97
CA THR A 9 -35.14 -39.38 2.95
C THR A 9 -34.06 -40.34 2.48
N PRO A 10 -33.03 -40.62 3.30
CA PRO A 10 -32.09 -41.67 2.96
C PRO A 10 -32.74 -43.04 3.07
N HIS A 11 -32.46 -43.90 2.10
CA HIS A 11 -33.02 -45.25 2.09
C HIS A 11 -32.21 -46.18 3.01
N SER A 12 -32.88 -47.07 3.75
CA SER A 12 -32.25 -48.00 4.70
C SER A 12 -31.31 -49.01 4.03
N SER A 13 -31.47 -49.27 2.74
CA SER A 13 -30.55 -50.11 1.96
C SER A 13 -29.21 -49.44 1.62
N GLY A 14 -29.01 -48.17 2.00
CA GLY A 14 -27.81 -47.39 1.73
C GLY A 14 -27.68 -46.89 0.27
N ASN A 15 -26.72 -45.99 0.08
CA ASN A 15 -26.26 -45.41 -1.19
C ASN A 15 -27.38 -44.83 -2.07
N ARG A 16 -28.48 -44.39 -1.44
CA ARG A 16 -29.71 -43.94 -2.09
C ARG A 16 -30.43 -42.88 -1.24
N ILE A 17 -31.00 -41.88 -1.91
CA ILE A 17 -31.89 -40.88 -1.33
C ILE A 17 -33.17 -40.83 -2.16
N ASP A 18 -34.31 -40.86 -1.48
CA ASP A 18 -35.63 -40.71 -2.08
C ASP A 18 -36.15 -39.29 -1.84
N LEU A 19 -36.53 -38.62 -2.92
CA LEU A 19 -37.08 -37.27 -2.92
C LEU A 19 -38.57 -37.36 -3.22
N ALA A 20 -39.40 -36.61 -2.48
CA ALA A 20 -40.82 -36.49 -2.74
C ALA A 20 -41.30 -35.06 -2.48
N TRP A 21 -42.28 -34.60 -3.26
CA TRP A 21 -42.86 -33.27 -3.16
C TRP A 21 -44.30 -33.25 -3.71
N ARG A 22 -44.99 -32.13 -3.51
CA ARG A 22 -46.30 -31.86 -4.08
C ARG A 22 -46.29 -30.56 -4.89
N THR A 23 -47.01 -30.58 -6.00
CA THR A 23 -47.23 -29.39 -6.83
C THR A 23 -48.45 -28.62 -6.29
N PRO A 24 -48.39 -27.28 -6.14
CA PRO A 24 -49.52 -26.49 -5.66
C PRO A 24 -50.78 -26.61 -6.54
N GLU A 25 -50.58 -26.79 -7.85
CA GLU A 25 -51.62 -26.99 -8.86
C GLU A 25 -51.52 -28.42 -9.41
N PRO A 26 -52.06 -29.45 -8.73
CA PRO A 26 -51.89 -30.84 -9.13
C PRO A 26 -52.55 -31.18 -10.48
N ASP A 27 -53.55 -30.40 -10.90
CA ASP A 27 -54.25 -30.56 -12.19
C ASP A 27 -53.43 -30.00 -13.38
N ARG A 28 -52.36 -29.25 -13.10
CA ARG A 28 -51.41 -28.75 -14.11
C ARG A 28 -50.20 -29.68 -14.15
N LEU A 29 -49.89 -30.22 -15.34
CA LEU A 29 -48.68 -31.02 -15.57
C LEU A 29 -47.43 -30.12 -15.59
N THR A 30 -46.99 -29.64 -14.44
CA THR A 30 -45.74 -28.87 -14.33
C THR A 30 -44.54 -29.80 -14.49
N GLY A 31 -43.56 -29.37 -15.28
CA GLY A 31 -42.27 -30.03 -15.39
C GLY A 31 -41.42 -29.78 -14.16
N VAL A 32 -40.67 -30.78 -13.69
CA VAL A 32 -39.69 -30.59 -12.61
C VAL A 32 -38.36 -31.18 -13.03
N ARG A 33 -37.31 -30.38 -12.96
CA ARG A 33 -35.92 -30.81 -13.15
C ARG A 33 -35.20 -30.85 -11.80
N VAL A 34 -34.71 -32.03 -11.44
CA VAL A 34 -34.03 -32.28 -10.16
C VAL A 34 -32.53 -32.30 -10.40
N VAL A 35 -31.80 -31.37 -9.80
CA VAL A 35 -30.34 -31.25 -9.94
C VAL A 35 -29.68 -31.44 -8.58
N ARG A 36 -28.51 -32.07 -8.57
CA ARG A 36 -27.75 -32.40 -7.36
C ARG A 36 -26.30 -31.95 -7.40
N ARG A 37 -25.79 -31.50 -6.26
CA ARG A 37 -24.36 -31.24 -5.96
C ARG A 37 -23.97 -31.80 -4.59
N ARG A 38 -22.65 -31.84 -4.31
CA ARG A 38 -22.08 -32.35 -3.05
C ARG A 38 -21.73 -31.25 -2.03
N ASP A 39 -21.50 -30.02 -2.47
CA ASP A 39 -20.93 -28.96 -1.61
C ASP A 39 -21.91 -27.83 -1.28
N THR A 40 -22.91 -27.59 -2.13
CA THR A 40 -23.93 -26.54 -1.98
C THR A 40 -25.13 -26.88 -2.85
N HIS A 41 -26.27 -26.22 -2.61
CA HIS A 41 -27.42 -26.31 -3.49
C HIS A 41 -27.09 -25.76 -4.90
N PRO A 42 -27.49 -26.47 -5.97
CA PRO A 42 -27.46 -25.94 -7.33
C PRO A 42 -28.14 -24.57 -7.44
N THR A 43 -27.51 -23.63 -8.13
CA THR A 43 -28.06 -22.28 -8.36
C THR A 43 -28.79 -22.15 -9.69
N SER A 44 -28.52 -23.05 -10.65
CA SER A 44 -29.20 -23.09 -11.95
C SER A 44 -29.56 -24.53 -12.37
N PRO A 45 -30.46 -24.71 -13.35
CA PRO A 45 -30.85 -26.02 -13.88
C PRO A 45 -29.70 -26.82 -14.52
N SER A 46 -28.59 -26.16 -14.85
CA SER A 46 -27.36 -26.76 -15.40
C SER A 46 -26.21 -26.87 -14.38
N ASP A 47 -26.38 -26.35 -13.17
CA ASP A 47 -25.37 -26.32 -12.12
C ASP A 47 -25.35 -27.62 -11.29
N GLY A 48 -24.87 -28.71 -11.90
CA GLY A 48 -24.66 -29.98 -11.20
C GLY A 48 -25.05 -31.20 -12.01
N LYS A 49 -25.23 -32.33 -11.31
CA LYS A 49 -25.67 -33.58 -11.95
C LYS A 49 -27.19 -33.60 -12.02
N LEU A 50 -27.73 -33.79 -13.22
CA LEU A 50 -29.15 -34.08 -13.44
C LEU A 50 -29.49 -35.44 -12.81
N VAL A 51 -30.49 -35.45 -11.93
CA VAL A 51 -31.00 -36.67 -11.29
C VAL A 51 -32.22 -37.18 -12.06
N ALA A 52 -33.16 -36.30 -12.36
CA ALA A 52 -34.35 -36.61 -13.14
C ALA A 52 -34.97 -35.34 -13.73
N GLU A 53 -35.73 -35.50 -14.81
CA GLU A 53 -36.52 -34.45 -15.44
C GLU A 53 -37.76 -35.06 -16.09
N GLY A 54 -38.91 -34.41 -15.94
CA GLY A 54 -40.15 -34.87 -16.54
C GLY A 54 -41.36 -34.05 -16.11
N LEU A 55 -42.43 -34.17 -16.89
CA LEU A 55 -43.74 -33.58 -16.59
C LEU A 55 -44.47 -34.41 -15.54
N GLY A 56 -45.07 -33.75 -14.55
CA GLY A 56 -45.89 -34.41 -13.53
C GLY A 56 -45.09 -35.28 -12.53
N LEU A 57 -43.77 -35.10 -12.43
CA LEU A 57 -42.97 -35.77 -11.41
C LEU A 57 -43.36 -35.28 -10.01
N THR A 58 -43.60 -36.22 -9.10
CA THR A 58 -43.90 -35.96 -7.67
C THR A 58 -42.90 -36.64 -6.73
N ALA A 59 -42.11 -37.59 -7.23
CA ALA A 59 -41.05 -38.25 -6.49
C ALA A 59 -39.95 -38.76 -7.42
N VAL A 60 -38.72 -38.81 -6.92
CA VAL A 60 -37.54 -39.27 -7.64
C VAL A 60 -36.61 -40.03 -6.69
N THR A 61 -36.06 -41.14 -7.16
CA THR A 61 -35.06 -41.91 -6.43
C THR A 61 -33.67 -41.67 -7.03
N ASP A 62 -32.75 -41.23 -6.19
CA ASP A 62 -31.35 -41.05 -6.55
C ASP A 62 -30.48 -42.18 -5.99
N THR A 63 -29.72 -42.86 -6.85
CA THR A 63 -28.95 -44.07 -6.51
C THR A 63 -27.46 -43.92 -6.84
N GLY A 64 -26.64 -44.85 -6.34
CA GLY A 64 -25.19 -44.83 -6.57
C GLY A 64 -24.49 -43.69 -5.82
N LEU A 65 -25.08 -43.28 -4.69
CA LEU A 65 -24.51 -42.26 -3.81
C LEU A 65 -23.40 -42.87 -2.95
N HIS A 66 -22.41 -42.06 -2.59
CA HIS A 66 -21.46 -42.43 -1.56
C HIS A 66 -22.15 -42.26 -0.20
N GLY A 67 -22.08 -43.27 0.66
CA GLY A 67 -22.59 -43.16 2.02
C GLY A 67 -21.79 -42.15 2.86
N GLU A 68 -22.39 -41.74 3.99
CA GLU A 68 -21.91 -40.68 4.89
C GLU A 68 -21.52 -39.39 4.17
N THR A 69 -22.25 -39.09 3.08
CA THR A 69 -22.04 -37.90 2.27
C THR A 69 -23.36 -37.15 2.16
N VAL A 70 -23.35 -35.86 2.49
CA VAL A 70 -24.50 -34.97 2.34
C VAL A 70 -24.62 -34.54 0.88
N TYR A 71 -25.79 -34.71 0.31
CA TYR A 71 -26.13 -34.27 -1.04
C TYR A 71 -27.14 -33.13 -0.97
N TYR A 72 -26.93 -32.12 -1.81
CA TYR A 72 -27.77 -30.94 -1.91
C TYR A 72 -28.53 -30.95 -3.23
N TYR A 73 -29.84 -30.80 -3.15
CA TYR A 73 -30.76 -30.81 -4.28
C TYR A 73 -31.40 -29.43 -4.42
N THR A 74 -31.62 -29.04 -5.67
CA THR A 74 -32.53 -27.95 -6.05
C THR A 74 -33.48 -28.49 -7.11
N LEU A 75 -34.77 -28.28 -6.89
CA LEU A 75 -35.82 -28.64 -7.84
C LEU A 75 -36.20 -27.37 -8.59
N PHE A 76 -36.12 -27.43 -9.92
CA PHE A 76 -36.48 -26.34 -10.81
C PHE A 76 -37.77 -26.72 -11.55
N PRO A 77 -38.93 -26.24 -11.09
CA PRO A 77 -40.14 -26.32 -11.89
C PRO A 77 -39.99 -25.56 -13.20
N PHE A 78 -40.61 -26.06 -14.27
CA PHE A 78 -40.62 -25.43 -15.57
C PHE A 78 -41.94 -25.66 -16.29
N ASP A 79 -42.27 -24.72 -17.17
CA ASP A 79 -43.41 -24.81 -18.09
C ASP A 79 -42.95 -24.58 -19.54
N GLY A 80 -43.71 -25.13 -20.50
CA GLY A 80 -43.49 -24.96 -21.93
C GLY A 80 -42.39 -25.86 -22.52
N ASP A 81 -42.24 -25.76 -23.84
CA ASP A 81 -41.16 -26.39 -24.62
C ASP A 81 -40.61 -25.34 -25.62
N PRO A 82 -39.38 -24.81 -25.46
CA PRO A 82 -38.39 -25.18 -24.44
C PRO A 82 -38.77 -24.67 -23.03
N GLY A 83 -38.44 -25.47 -22.01
CA GLY A 83 -38.83 -25.19 -20.62
C GLY A 83 -38.25 -23.89 -20.06
N ALA A 84 -39.12 -23.00 -19.60
CA ALA A 84 -38.73 -21.84 -18.80
C ALA A 84 -38.64 -22.24 -17.33
N TYR A 85 -37.43 -22.29 -16.78
CA TYR A 85 -37.18 -22.74 -15.40
C TYR A 85 -37.38 -21.62 -14.39
N GLU A 86 -38.13 -21.90 -13.33
CA GLU A 86 -38.32 -20.98 -12.21
C GLU A 86 -37.52 -21.46 -11.00
N ALA A 87 -36.52 -20.67 -10.60
CA ALA A 87 -35.75 -20.94 -9.38
C ALA A 87 -36.44 -20.32 -8.16
N ASP A 88 -36.68 -21.13 -7.13
CA ASP A 88 -37.22 -20.68 -5.84
C ASP A 88 -36.31 -21.20 -4.70
N PRO A 89 -35.83 -20.34 -3.78
CA PRO A 89 -35.03 -20.78 -2.64
C PRO A 89 -35.72 -21.83 -1.75
N GLY A 90 -37.06 -21.86 -1.73
CA GLY A 90 -37.88 -22.84 -1.02
C GLY A 90 -37.87 -24.24 -1.63
N ASN A 91 -37.37 -24.41 -2.85
CA ASN A 91 -37.27 -25.71 -3.55
C ASN A 91 -35.90 -26.39 -3.36
N ARG A 92 -35.24 -26.11 -2.25
CA ARG A 92 -33.91 -26.62 -1.90
C ARG A 92 -34.02 -27.58 -0.72
N ILE A 93 -33.34 -28.72 -0.81
CA ILE A 93 -33.30 -29.71 0.27
C ILE A 93 -31.97 -30.47 0.27
N SER A 94 -31.54 -30.94 1.43
CA SER A 94 -30.36 -31.79 1.58
C SER A 94 -30.68 -33.05 2.39
N ALA A 95 -29.94 -34.12 2.14
CA ALA A 95 -29.95 -35.32 2.96
C ALA A 95 -28.61 -36.04 2.87
N MET A 96 -28.24 -36.75 3.94
CA MET A 96 -27.07 -37.61 3.96
C MET A 96 -27.41 -39.00 3.47
N ALA A 97 -26.70 -39.50 2.46
CA ALA A 97 -26.84 -40.89 2.04
C ALA A 97 -26.22 -41.82 3.10
N LEU A 98 -26.92 -42.92 3.43
CA LEU A 98 -26.41 -43.95 4.34
C LEU A 98 -25.47 -44.90 3.60
N SER A 99 -24.54 -45.54 4.30
CA SER A 99 -23.71 -46.61 3.73
C SER A 99 -24.39 -47.97 3.97
N ARG A 100 -24.16 -48.91 3.05
CA ARG A 100 -24.50 -50.32 3.28
C ARG A 100 -23.28 -51.04 3.84
N TYR A 101 -23.31 -51.38 5.11
CA TYR A 101 -22.24 -52.12 5.79
C TYR A 101 -22.43 -53.63 5.72
N GLY A 102 -23.64 -54.08 5.33
CA GLY A 102 -23.93 -55.49 5.13
C GLY A 102 -24.05 -56.24 6.46
N LEU A 103 -24.43 -55.56 7.55
CA LEU A 103 -24.56 -56.19 8.86
C LEU A 103 -25.62 -57.29 8.85
N ALA A 104 -26.65 -57.19 8.01
CA ALA A 104 -27.61 -58.28 7.78
C ALA A 104 -26.91 -59.56 7.29
N GLN A 105 -26.01 -59.43 6.31
CA GLN A 105 -25.25 -60.56 5.77
C GLN A 105 -24.26 -61.11 6.81
N GLN A 106 -23.57 -60.23 7.55
CA GLN A 106 -22.68 -60.66 8.63
C GLN A 106 -23.43 -61.43 9.73
N MET A 107 -24.62 -60.96 10.13
CA MET A 107 -25.47 -61.69 11.09
C MET A 107 -25.89 -63.05 10.55
N TYR A 108 -26.23 -63.14 9.26
CA TYR A 108 -26.58 -64.40 8.61
C TYR A 108 -25.37 -65.35 8.59
N ASP A 109 -24.19 -64.87 8.20
CA ASP A 109 -22.94 -65.65 8.11
C ASP A 109 -22.44 -66.15 9.48
N LEU A 110 -22.83 -65.48 10.57
CA LEU A 110 -22.54 -65.91 11.94
C LEU A 110 -23.46 -67.06 12.42
N LEU A 111 -24.53 -67.39 11.67
CA LEU A 111 -25.41 -68.48 12.04
C LEU A 111 -24.79 -69.86 11.74
N PRO A 112 -25.12 -70.90 12.52
CA PRO A 112 -24.70 -72.27 12.21
C PRO A 112 -25.15 -72.75 10.81
N ALA A 113 -24.34 -73.61 10.19
CA ALA A 113 -24.59 -74.16 8.85
C ALA A 113 -25.97 -74.81 8.63
N LEU A 114 -26.61 -75.27 9.70
CA LEU A 114 -27.98 -75.80 9.65
C LEU A 114 -28.98 -74.77 9.12
N TYR A 115 -28.88 -73.51 9.56
CA TYR A 115 -29.77 -72.43 9.15
C TYR A 115 -29.58 -72.05 7.69
N HIS A 116 -28.33 -72.07 7.20
CA HIS A 116 -28.04 -71.85 5.78
C HIS A 116 -28.69 -72.89 4.88
N ARG A 117 -28.69 -74.17 5.30
CA ARG A 117 -29.27 -75.27 4.51
C ARG A 117 -30.78 -75.12 4.35
N TYR A 118 -31.49 -74.80 5.43
CA TYR A 118 -32.95 -74.66 5.39
C TYR A 118 -33.39 -73.35 4.73
N ASP A 119 -32.62 -72.27 4.88
CA ASP A 119 -32.96 -71.00 4.25
C ASP A 119 -32.63 -70.95 2.75
N ALA A 120 -31.80 -71.87 2.24
CA ALA A 120 -31.41 -71.92 0.83
C ALA A 120 -32.60 -72.08 -0.14
N GLU A 121 -33.67 -72.75 0.27
CA GLU A 121 -34.86 -72.98 -0.57
C GLU A 121 -35.82 -71.78 -0.61
N HIS A 122 -35.91 -71.00 0.48
CA HIS A 122 -36.99 -70.01 0.66
C HIS A 122 -36.51 -68.57 0.96
N GLY A 123 -35.33 -68.40 1.56
CA GLY A 123 -34.74 -67.08 1.87
C GLY A 123 -35.49 -66.25 2.92
N TYR A 124 -36.41 -66.85 3.69
CA TYR A 124 -37.21 -66.14 4.69
C TYR A 124 -36.35 -65.62 5.86
N LEU A 125 -35.38 -66.40 6.31
CA LEU A 125 -34.50 -66.00 7.41
C LEU A 125 -33.57 -64.86 6.98
N ARG A 126 -33.01 -64.92 5.76
CA ARG A 126 -32.23 -63.81 5.19
C ARG A 126 -33.06 -62.51 5.12
N ARG A 127 -34.28 -62.58 4.60
CA ARG A 127 -35.20 -61.42 4.55
C ARG A 127 -35.60 -60.91 5.94
N PHE A 128 -35.73 -61.81 6.92
CA PHE A 128 -36.00 -61.43 8.29
C PHE A 128 -34.82 -60.68 8.92
N LEU A 129 -33.58 -61.15 8.73
CA LEU A 129 -32.36 -60.50 9.25
C LEU A 129 -32.03 -59.18 8.53
N ASP A 130 -32.50 -58.99 7.30
CA ASP A 130 -32.40 -57.71 6.59
C ASP A 130 -33.11 -56.57 7.35
N LEU A 131 -34.21 -56.85 8.08
CA LEU A 131 -34.93 -55.84 8.85
C LEU A 131 -34.06 -55.21 9.95
N PRO A 132 -33.57 -55.94 10.98
CA PRO A 132 -32.69 -55.35 11.99
C PRO A 132 -31.33 -54.97 11.41
N GLY A 133 -30.81 -55.69 10.41
CA GLY A 133 -29.50 -55.40 9.82
C GLY A 133 -29.46 -54.05 9.08
N SER A 134 -30.54 -53.67 8.40
CA SER A 134 -30.65 -52.36 7.74
C SER A 134 -30.71 -51.20 8.74
N GLU A 135 -31.36 -51.37 9.90
CA GLU A 135 -31.37 -50.36 10.96
C GLU A 135 -30.00 -50.27 11.67
N LEU A 136 -29.28 -51.39 11.82
CA LEU A 136 -27.91 -51.36 12.33
C LEU A 136 -26.95 -50.66 11.35
N ASP A 137 -27.07 -50.91 10.04
CA ASP A 137 -26.30 -50.21 9.00
C ASP A 137 -26.57 -48.70 9.06
N ARG A 138 -27.83 -48.31 9.29
CA ARG A 138 -28.24 -46.92 9.50
C ARG A 138 -27.61 -46.31 10.76
N LEU A 139 -27.71 -46.98 11.90
CA LEU A 139 -27.12 -46.51 13.17
C LEU A 139 -25.60 -46.35 13.05
N TYR A 140 -24.94 -47.30 12.40
CA TYR A 140 -23.50 -47.23 12.18
C TYR A 140 -23.14 -46.04 11.28
N SER A 141 -23.84 -45.85 10.16
CA SER A 141 -23.64 -44.70 9.26
C SER A 141 -23.83 -43.36 9.98
N LEU A 142 -24.86 -43.24 10.82
CA LEU A 142 -25.11 -42.02 11.61
C LEU A 142 -23.97 -41.78 12.62
N THR A 143 -23.51 -42.84 13.29
CA THR A 143 -22.42 -42.74 14.27
C THR A 143 -21.10 -42.33 13.60
N THR A 144 -20.77 -42.92 12.45
CA THR A 144 -19.60 -42.54 11.64
C THR A 144 -19.69 -41.09 11.17
N SER A 145 -20.87 -40.65 10.72
CA SER A 145 -21.06 -39.24 10.35
C SER A 145 -20.86 -38.28 11.52
N LEU A 146 -21.29 -38.64 12.74
CA LEU A 146 -21.10 -37.81 13.93
C LEU A 146 -19.63 -37.58 14.26
N LEU A 147 -18.74 -38.56 14.00
CA LEU A 147 -17.30 -38.38 14.15
C LEU A 147 -16.74 -37.29 13.23
N SER A 148 -17.38 -37.06 12.08
CA SER A 148 -17.03 -36.01 11.12
C SER A 148 -17.78 -34.68 11.34
N SER A 149 -18.55 -34.54 12.42
CA SER A 149 -19.37 -33.34 12.70
C SER A 149 -18.57 -32.03 12.81
N LYS A 150 -17.27 -32.11 13.10
CA LYS A 150 -16.35 -30.96 13.15
C LYS A 150 -15.64 -30.69 11.81
N ASP A 151 -15.74 -31.61 10.85
CA ASP A 151 -15.15 -31.41 9.53
C ASP A 151 -16.05 -30.50 8.68
N LEU A 152 -15.63 -29.23 8.55
CA LEU A 152 -16.34 -28.20 7.80
C LEU A 152 -16.61 -28.57 6.33
N ARG A 153 -15.87 -29.52 5.74
CA ARG A 153 -16.09 -29.96 4.36
C ARG A 153 -17.20 -31.00 4.23
N ARG A 154 -17.40 -31.81 5.28
CA ARG A 154 -18.30 -32.97 5.25
C ARG A 154 -19.60 -32.74 5.99
N VAL A 155 -19.59 -31.89 7.02
CA VAL A 155 -20.75 -31.58 7.85
C VAL A 155 -21.90 -31.01 7.02
N ASP A 156 -23.14 -31.37 7.36
CA ASP A 156 -24.32 -30.77 6.75
C ASP A 156 -24.28 -29.22 6.88
N GLY A 157 -24.72 -28.55 5.82
CA GLY A 157 -24.77 -27.09 5.74
C GLY A 157 -25.66 -26.49 6.82
N VAL A 158 -26.70 -27.23 7.22
CA VAL A 158 -27.63 -26.85 8.29
C VAL A 158 -26.92 -26.68 9.65
N LEU A 159 -25.81 -27.38 9.88
CA LEU A 159 -25.06 -27.32 11.13
C LEU A 159 -23.98 -26.23 11.15
N LEU A 160 -23.65 -25.63 9.99
CA LEU A 160 -22.60 -24.61 9.91
C LEU A 160 -22.85 -23.40 10.82
N PRO A 161 -24.08 -22.85 10.93
CA PRO A 161 -24.33 -21.75 11.86
C PRO A 161 -24.08 -22.10 13.33
N LEU A 162 -24.29 -23.37 13.71
CA LEU A 162 -24.00 -23.83 15.08
C LEU A 162 -22.49 -23.91 15.33
N LEU A 163 -21.73 -24.43 14.36
CA LEU A 163 -20.27 -24.46 14.44
C LEU A 163 -19.67 -23.06 14.45
N ALA A 164 -20.24 -22.14 13.67
CA ALA A 164 -19.84 -20.74 13.67
C ALA A 164 -20.12 -20.06 15.02
N GLN A 165 -21.28 -20.34 15.63
CA GLN A 165 -21.62 -19.81 16.95
C GLN A 165 -20.63 -20.22 18.03
N TRP A 166 -20.07 -21.44 17.95
CA TRP A 166 -19.05 -21.91 18.92
C TRP A 166 -17.78 -21.07 18.91
N ILE A 167 -17.45 -20.44 17.78
CA ILE A 167 -16.31 -19.54 17.63
C ILE A 167 -16.72 -18.06 17.63
N GLY A 168 -17.98 -17.75 17.94
CA GLY A 168 -18.52 -16.39 17.94
C GLY A 168 -18.66 -15.75 16.56
N TRP A 169 -18.65 -16.54 15.47
CA TRP A 169 -18.69 -16.01 14.10
C TRP A 169 -20.13 -15.75 13.62
N PRO A 170 -20.47 -14.51 13.20
CA PRO A 170 -21.78 -14.21 12.63
C PRO A 170 -21.88 -14.82 11.22
N THR A 171 -22.80 -15.77 11.03
CA THR A 171 -22.99 -16.46 9.74
C THR A 171 -24.11 -15.82 8.94
N ASP A 172 -23.82 -15.42 7.70
CA ASP A 172 -24.86 -15.04 6.75
C ASP A 172 -25.57 -16.30 6.22
N ARG A 173 -26.82 -16.49 6.66
CA ARG A 173 -27.66 -17.63 6.25
C ARG A 173 -28.16 -17.52 4.81
N SER A 174 -28.12 -16.32 4.21
CA SER A 174 -28.51 -16.12 2.81
C SER A 174 -27.42 -16.55 1.83
N ALA A 175 -26.17 -16.62 2.29
CA ALA A 175 -25.04 -17.02 1.48
C ALA A 175 -25.08 -18.52 1.14
N PRO A 176 -24.56 -18.96 -0.02
CA PRO A 176 -24.42 -20.38 -0.34
C PRO A 176 -23.63 -21.14 0.73
N VAL A 177 -23.97 -22.42 0.92
CA VAL A 177 -23.34 -23.30 1.93
C VAL A 177 -21.81 -23.34 1.77
N ALA A 178 -21.33 -23.40 0.53
CA ALA A 178 -19.89 -23.39 0.25
C ALA A 178 -19.20 -22.10 0.75
N THR A 179 -19.87 -20.95 0.61
CA THR A 179 -19.38 -19.66 1.12
C THR A 179 -19.34 -19.69 2.65
N GLN A 180 -20.43 -20.09 3.31
CA GLN A 180 -20.48 -20.21 4.77
C GLN A 180 -19.37 -21.13 5.32
N ARG A 181 -19.12 -22.28 4.68
CA ARG A 181 -18.01 -23.19 5.05
C ARG A 181 -16.64 -22.50 4.98
N ASN A 182 -16.41 -21.73 3.93
CA ASN A 182 -15.16 -21.01 3.76
C ASN A 182 -15.01 -19.90 4.81
N GLU A 183 -16.09 -19.19 5.14
CA GLU A 183 -16.06 -18.17 6.18
C GLU A 183 -15.71 -18.74 7.55
N VAL A 184 -16.39 -19.79 7.99
CA VAL A 184 -16.10 -20.43 9.29
C VAL A 184 -14.66 -20.95 9.34
N ARG A 185 -14.14 -21.45 8.21
CA ARG A 185 -12.74 -21.89 8.11
C ARG A 185 -11.75 -20.73 8.24
N GLN A 186 -12.07 -19.58 7.66
CA GLN A 186 -11.19 -18.40 7.65
C GLN A 186 -11.38 -17.47 8.86
N ALA A 187 -12.44 -17.67 9.66
CA ALA A 187 -12.78 -16.84 10.81
C ALA A 187 -11.60 -16.59 11.76
N ALA A 188 -10.85 -17.63 12.12
CA ALA A 188 -9.70 -17.51 13.02
C ALA A 188 -8.56 -16.64 12.45
N HIS A 189 -8.36 -16.64 11.12
CA HIS A 189 -7.41 -15.75 10.46
C HIS A 189 -7.93 -14.31 10.46
N LEU A 190 -9.23 -14.13 10.16
CA LEU A 190 -9.88 -12.83 10.15
C LEU A 190 -9.85 -12.14 11.53
N TYR A 191 -10.09 -12.88 12.61
CA TYR A 191 -10.01 -12.35 13.98
C TYR A 191 -8.63 -11.79 14.34
N ARG A 192 -7.53 -12.36 13.80
CA ARG A 192 -6.17 -11.84 14.04
C ARG A 192 -5.90 -10.52 13.31
N THR A 193 -6.74 -10.18 12.35
CA THR A 193 -6.57 -9.01 11.48
C THR A 193 -7.52 -7.87 11.87
N ILE A 194 -8.33 -8.03 12.93
CA ILE A 194 -9.21 -7.00 13.46
C ILE A 194 -8.41 -5.73 13.78
N GLY A 195 -8.99 -4.58 13.46
CA GLY A 195 -8.35 -3.27 13.61
C GLY A 195 -7.36 -2.91 12.51
N THR A 196 -7.16 -3.77 11.50
CA THR A 196 -6.35 -3.42 10.32
C THR A 196 -7.22 -2.89 9.19
N ILE A 197 -6.70 -1.90 8.45
CA ILE A 197 -7.36 -1.34 7.25
C ILE A 197 -7.73 -2.45 6.25
N ALA A 198 -6.85 -3.44 6.08
CA ALA A 198 -7.08 -4.51 5.13
C ALA A 198 -8.22 -5.47 5.55
N ALA A 199 -8.43 -5.70 6.85
CA ALA A 199 -9.59 -6.45 7.32
C ALA A 199 -10.90 -5.69 7.11
N LEU A 200 -10.86 -4.35 7.21
CA LEU A 200 -12.03 -3.50 6.94
C LEU A 200 -12.39 -3.55 5.46
N ASP A 201 -11.43 -3.36 4.55
CA ASP A 201 -11.65 -3.46 3.11
C ASP A 201 -12.16 -4.85 2.70
N ALA A 202 -11.60 -5.92 3.29
CA ALA A 202 -12.08 -7.29 3.08
C ALA A 202 -13.51 -7.50 3.61
N THR A 203 -13.85 -6.88 4.74
CA THR A 203 -15.21 -6.94 5.31
C THR A 203 -16.21 -6.20 4.43
N VAL A 204 -15.83 -5.04 3.90
CA VAL A 204 -16.64 -4.30 2.93
C VAL A 204 -16.90 -5.17 1.70
N ALA A 205 -15.85 -5.69 1.07
CA ALA A 205 -15.99 -6.55 -0.10
C ALA A 205 -16.83 -7.81 0.17
N ARG A 206 -16.71 -8.40 1.37
CA ARG A 206 -17.51 -9.57 1.77
C ARG A 206 -19.00 -9.26 1.91
N VAL A 207 -19.34 -8.16 2.60
CA VAL A 207 -20.74 -7.86 2.98
C VAL A 207 -21.50 -7.16 1.86
N SER A 208 -20.85 -6.28 1.10
CA SER A 208 -21.51 -5.52 0.04
C SER A 208 -21.24 -6.04 -1.36
N THR A 209 -20.21 -6.87 -1.57
CA THR A 209 -19.63 -7.20 -2.90
C THR A 209 -19.03 -6.01 -3.63
N TRP A 210 -18.94 -4.83 -2.99
CA TRP A 210 -18.40 -3.62 -3.59
C TRP A 210 -16.91 -3.50 -3.34
N THR A 211 -16.21 -2.80 -4.24
CA THR A 211 -14.84 -2.37 -4.00
C THR A 211 -14.85 -1.19 -3.02
N GLY A 212 -14.13 -1.35 -1.91
CA GLY A 212 -13.96 -0.31 -0.90
C GLY A 212 -12.49 0.09 -0.76
N ARG A 213 -12.25 1.35 -0.38
CA ARG A 213 -10.95 1.84 0.07
C ARG A 213 -11.10 2.52 1.42
N THR A 214 -10.30 2.13 2.39
CA THR A 214 -10.36 2.72 3.74
C THR A 214 -9.23 3.72 3.96
N LYS A 215 -9.55 4.85 4.59
CA LYS A 215 -8.65 5.97 4.93
C LYS A 215 -8.75 6.33 6.40
N GLU A 216 -7.63 6.68 7.03
CA GLU A 216 -7.58 7.18 8.41
C GLU A 216 -7.60 8.72 8.42
N PHE A 217 -8.62 9.34 9.03
CA PHE A 217 -8.73 10.80 9.09
C PHE A 217 -7.90 11.45 10.21
N THR A 218 -7.29 10.65 11.09
CA THR A 218 -6.39 11.17 12.14
C THR A 218 -5.23 12.00 11.58
N HIS A 219 -4.83 11.75 10.33
CA HIS A 219 -3.79 12.49 9.61
C HIS A 219 -4.29 13.74 8.87
N ASN A 220 -5.62 13.89 8.77
CA ASN A 220 -6.29 15.08 8.23
C ASN A 220 -6.72 16.05 9.34
N VAL A 221 -6.45 15.76 10.62
CA VAL A 221 -6.69 16.69 11.73
C VAL A 221 -5.47 17.60 11.91
N ALA A 222 -5.70 18.91 11.91
CA ALA A 222 -4.66 19.90 12.16
C ALA A 222 -4.15 19.82 13.60
N ARG A 223 -2.83 19.80 13.77
CA ARG A 223 -2.17 19.74 15.07
C ARG A 223 -1.07 20.79 15.16
N THR A 224 -0.92 21.40 16.33
CA THR A 224 0.20 22.30 16.59
C THR A 224 1.52 21.53 16.59
N ASN A 225 2.60 22.17 16.13
CA ASN A 225 3.96 21.60 16.12
C ASN A 225 4.11 20.30 15.32
N GLN A 226 3.29 20.08 14.29
CA GLN A 226 3.41 18.97 13.36
C GLN A 226 3.75 19.47 11.95
N PRO A 227 5.01 19.83 11.67
CA PRO A 227 5.41 20.25 10.32
C PRO A 227 5.32 19.08 9.32
N GLU A 228 5.38 19.40 8.03
CA GLU A 228 5.50 18.39 6.97
C GLU A 228 6.72 17.49 7.24
N ARG A 229 6.56 16.19 6.99
CA ARG A 229 7.66 15.22 7.06
C ARG A 229 8.01 14.80 5.65
N LEU A 230 9.23 15.10 5.23
CA LEU A 230 9.68 14.83 3.88
C LEU A 230 10.47 13.53 3.84
N ASN A 231 10.08 12.61 2.96
CA ASN A 231 10.83 11.40 2.64
C ASN A 231 11.71 11.65 1.41
N LEU A 232 12.66 10.75 1.16
CA LEU A 232 13.48 10.80 -0.06
C LEU A 232 12.76 10.11 -1.22
N TRP A 233 12.59 10.84 -2.31
CA TRP A 233 11.97 10.39 -3.56
C TRP A 233 12.95 10.59 -4.73
N SER A 234 12.66 9.90 -5.82
CA SER A 234 13.38 10.02 -7.09
C SER A 234 12.42 10.14 -8.26
N LEU A 235 12.84 10.89 -9.28
CA LEU A 235 12.17 11.00 -10.56
C LEU A 235 13.20 10.74 -11.65
N ARG A 236 12.94 9.79 -12.55
CA ARG A 236 13.83 9.50 -13.66
C ARG A 236 13.39 10.28 -14.89
N ARG A 237 14.33 10.94 -15.56
CA ARG A 237 14.18 11.45 -16.92
C ARG A 237 14.84 10.46 -17.85
N ASP A 238 14.12 9.91 -18.81
CA ASP A 238 14.69 8.98 -19.79
C ASP A 238 15.56 9.70 -20.84
N GLY A 239 16.21 8.94 -21.72
CA GLY A 239 17.04 9.48 -22.79
C GLY A 239 16.27 10.29 -23.84
N ALA A 240 14.94 10.18 -23.90
CA ALA A 240 14.08 11.00 -24.75
C ALA A 240 13.69 12.33 -24.06
N GLY A 241 14.08 12.52 -22.81
CA GLY A 241 13.80 13.73 -22.03
C GLY A 241 12.46 13.68 -21.29
N GLN A 242 11.74 12.56 -21.29
CA GLN A 242 10.46 12.39 -20.61
C GLN A 242 10.66 12.03 -19.13
N TRP A 243 9.94 12.73 -18.24
CA TRP A 243 9.89 12.38 -16.83
C TRP A 243 8.97 11.17 -16.62
N LEU A 244 9.50 10.14 -15.96
CA LEU A 244 8.79 8.92 -15.58
C LEU A 244 8.05 9.11 -14.24
N GLU A 245 7.35 8.07 -13.78
CA GLU A 245 6.64 8.10 -12.51
C GLU A 245 7.58 8.27 -11.30
N PRO A 246 7.20 9.08 -10.30
CA PRO A 246 7.93 9.19 -9.04
C PRO A 246 8.08 7.85 -8.31
N ALA A 247 9.27 7.59 -7.78
CA ALA A 247 9.55 6.41 -6.97
C ALA A 247 10.05 6.78 -5.56
N LEU A 248 9.53 6.12 -4.54
CA LEU A 248 9.99 6.29 -3.17
C LEU A 248 11.39 5.67 -3.02
N THR A 249 12.39 6.51 -2.74
CA THR A 249 13.78 6.08 -2.55
C THR A 249 14.02 5.57 -1.13
N SER A 250 13.50 6.27 -0.12
CA SER A 250 13.67 5.89 1.27
C SER A 250 12.51 6.36 2.14
N VAL A 251 12.10 5.51 3.07
CA VAL A 251 11.12 5.86 4.13
C VAL A 251 11.75 6.65 5.28
N ASN A 252 13.07 6.87 5.26
CA ASN A 252 13.74 7.71 6.24
C ASN A 252 13.29 9.16 6.08
N PHE A 253 13.03 9.83 7.19
CA PHE A 253 12.64 11.25 7.18
C PHE A 253 13.86 12.12 6.93
N VAL A 254 13.86 12.85 5.81
CA VAL A 254 14.90 13.79 5.37
C VAL A 254 14.31 15.21 5.45
N TYR A 255 14.10 15.70 6.67
CA TYR A 255 13.31 16.91 6.96
C TYR A 255 13.85 18.19 6.32
N ASP A 256 15.13 18.49 6.52
CA ASP A 256 15.86 19.63 5.98
C ASP A 256 17.09 19.14 5.18
N GLY A 257 17.78 20.05 4.49
CA GLY A 257 19.00 19.75 3.71
C GLY A 257 18.82 18.93 2.44
N ARG A 258 19.82 19.05 1.56
CA ARG A 258 19.89 18.31 0.30
C ARG A 258 20.64 17.00 0.53
N PRO A 259 20.24 15.88 -0.10
CA PRO A 259 21.14 14.75 -0.19
C PRO A 259 22.42 15.13 -0.92
N ALA A 260 23.48 14.39 -0.70
CA ALA A 260 24.72 14.43 -1.45
C ALA A 260 24.85 13.13 -2.24
N ALA A 261 25.39 13.18 -3.45
CA ALA A 261 25.55 11.98 -4.28
C ALA A 261 26.95 11.94 -4.89
N VAL A 262 27.53 10.74 -4.95
CA VAL A 262 28.82 10.50 -5.60
C VAL A 262 28.80 9.16 -6.32
N ARG A 263 29.41 9.10 -7.50
CA ARG A 263 29.60 7.86 -8.23
C ARG A 263 30.84 7.14 -7.71
N GLU A 264 30.67 5.88 -7.35
CA GLU A 264 31.73 5.00 -6.86
C GLU A 264 32.54 4.41 -8.03
N PRO A 265 33.78 3.92 -7.79
CA PRO A 265 34.62 3.34 -8.83
C PRO A 265 34.00 2.15 -9.56
N ASP A 266 33.11 1.40 -8.91
CA ASP A 266 32.37 0.29 -9.50
C ASP A 266 31.17 0.73 -10.36
N GLY A 267 30.97 2.05 -10.52
CA GLY A 267 29.88 2.65 -11.29
C GLY A 267 28.59 2.83 -10.50
N SER A 268 28.48 2.27 -9.30
CA SER A 268 27.31 2.46 -8.44
C SER A 268 27.21 3.89 -7.91
N LEU A 269 26.00 4.31 -7.55
CA LEU A 269 25.74 5.65 -7.04
C LEU A 269 25.49 5.59 -5.53
N LEU A 270 26.36 6.24 -4.76
CA LEU A 270 26.22 6.41 -3.32
C LEU A 270 25.51 7.73 -3.02
N ILE A 271 24.41 7.67 -2.29
CA ILE A 271 23.67 8.85 -1.83
C ILE A 271 23.72 8.92 -0.32
N ILE A 272 24.17 10.06 0.18
CA ILE A 272 24.30 10.34 1.60
C ILE A 272 23.29 11.43 1.96
N TYR A 273 22.52 11.21 3.01
CA TYR A 273 21.53 12.14 3.49
C TYR A 273 21.46 12.06 5.01
N HIS A 274 21.07 13.16 5.65
CA HIS A 274 20.81 13.12 7.08
C HIS A 274 19.37 12.71 7.35
N THR A 275 19.14 12.08 8.49
CA THR A 275 17.79 11.70 8.93
C THR A 275 17.67 11.78 10.44
N TYR A 276 16.49 12.16 10.92
CA TYR A 276 16.23 12.25 12.35
C TYR A 276 15.90 10.87 12.93
N ARG A 277 16.66 10.46 13.94
CA ARG A 277 16.48 9.19 14.67
C ARG A 277 16.41 9.46 16.17
N ARG A 278 16.37 8.38 16.98
CA ARG A 278 16.16 8.46 18.43
C ARG A 278 17.16 9.36 19.18
N ARG A 279 18.38 9.54 18.65
CA ARG A 279 19.49 10.21 19.33
C ARG A 279 19.89 11.56 18.71
N GLY A 280 19.21 12.01 17.66
CA GLY A 280 19.56 13.26 16.98
C GLY A 280 19.50 13.13 15.46
N TRP A 281 20.33 13.94 14.79
CA TRP A 281 20.50 13.91 13.34
C TRP A 281 21.75 13.12 13.00
N ASP A 282 21.56 12.05 12.22
CA ASP A 282 22.61 11.12 11.81
C ASP A 282 22.73 11.10 10.29
N LEU A 283 23.91 10.76 9.78
CA LEU A 283 24.15 10.58 8.36
C LEU A 283 23.94 9.13 7.95
N TRP A 284 23.15 8.93 6.90
CA TRP A 284 22.85 7.63 6.33
C TRP A 284 23.16 7.61 4.85
N ALA A 285 23.58 6.45 4.37
CA ALA A 285 23.83 6.20 2.97
C ALA A 285 22.80 5.24 2.39
N LYS A 286 22.57 5.37 1.08
CA LYS A 286 21.85 4.40 0.26
C LYS A 286 22.54 4.29 -1.09
N ARG A 287 22.72 3.06 -1.55
CA ARG A 287 23.44 2.77 -2.80
C ARG A 287 22.46 2.33 -3.88
N LEU A 288 22.66 2.83 -5.10
CA LEU A 288 21.99 2.38 -6.31
C LEU A 288 23.00 1.60 -7.15
N ARG A 289 22.77 0.30 -7.30
CA ARG A 289 23.63 -0.62 -8.07
C ARG A 289 22.72 -1.38 -9.05
N ASP A 290 23.10 -1.43 -10.32
CA ASP A 290 22.34 -2.11 -11.38
C ASP A 290 20.86 -1.72 -11.44
N GLY A 291 20.56 -0.43 -11.22
CA GLY A 291 19.20 0.11 -11.20
C GLY A 291 18.35 -0.28 -9.98
N GLN A 292 18.93 -0.98 -9.00
CA GLN A 292 18.25 -1.40 -7.78
C GLN A 292 18.81 -0.69 -6.54
N TRP A 293 17.90 -0.32 -5.65
CA TRP A 293 18.19 0.35 -4.41
C TRP A 293 18.57 -0.64 -3.31
N GLU A 294 19.77 -0.52 -2.76
CA GLU A 294 20.19 -1.28 -1.58
C GLU A 294 19.52 -0.74 -0.30
N ALA A 295 19.60 -1.51 0.80
CA ALA A 295 19.13 -1.05 2.09
C ALA A 295 19.93 0.17 2.57
N SER A 296 19.26 1.08 3.29
CA SER A 296 19.96 2.23 3.88
C SER A 296 20.85 1.78 5.03
N ALA A 297 22.07 2.32 5.12
CA ALA A 297 23.05 2.01 6.15
C ALA A 297 23.54 3.29 6.84
N PRO A 298 23.89 3.25 8.14
CA PRO A 298 24.46 4.40 8.84
C PRO A 298 25.88 4.70 8.33
N VAL A 299 26.23 5.98 8.28
CA VAL A 299 27.59 6.47 7.97
C VAL A 299 28.19 7.14 9.21
N VAL A 300 27.42 8.05 9.82
CA VAL A 300 27.73 8.67 11.11
C VAL A 300 26.53 8.46 12.00
N ASP A 301 26.70 7.64 13.05
CA ASP A 301 25.67 7.32 14.05
C ASP A 301 26.25 7.63 15.44
N ARG A 302 25.94 8.83 15.95
CA ARG A 302 26.45 9.30 17.25
C ARG A 302 25.44 10.24 17.89
N ASN A 303 25.62 10.51 19.18
CA ASN A 303 24.82 11.55 19.82
C ASN A 303 25.28 12.92 19.32
N GLY A 304 24.48 13.57 18.48
CA GLY A 304 24.86 14.83 17.86
C GLY A 304 23.84 15.36 16.87
N LEU A 305 24.21 16.50 16.27
CA LEU A 305 23.52 17.06 15.12
C LEU A 305 24.51 17.00 13.96
N ASP A 306 24.33 16.03 13.07
CA ASP A 306 25.12 15.87 11.86
C ASP A 306 24.19 16.05 10.64
N GLN A 307 24.29 17.20 9.95
CA GLN A 307 23.37 17.61 8.88
C GLN A 307 24.10 18.16 7.65
N HIS A 308 23.36 18.34 6.54
CA HIS A 308 23.86 18.97 5.32
C HIS A 308 25.14 18.29 4.76
N PRO A 309 25.08 16.99 4.43
CA PRO A 309 26.24 16.30 3.89
C PRO A 309 26.66 16.90 2.54
N ALA A 310 27.96 16.92 2.28
CA ALA A 310 28.58 17.21 1.01
C ALA A 310 29.64 16.15 0.73
N VAL A 311 29.64 15.56 -0.47
CA VAL A 311 30.53 14.45 -0.81
C VAL A 311 31.27 14.75 -2.12
N ALA A 312 32.56 14.44 -2.16
CA ALA A 312 33.39 14.56 -3.35
C ALA A 312 34.36 13.37 -3.43
N ARG A 313 34.85 13.08 -4.65
CA ARG A 313 35.77 11.97 -4.91
C ARG A 313 37.16 12.50 -5.28
N GLN A 314 38.19 12.05 -4.57
CA GLN A 314 39.58 12.33 -4.87
C GLN A 314 40.29 11.04 -5.29
N GLY A 315 40.31 10.74 -6.59
CA GLY A 315 40.80 9.45 -7.09
C GLY A 315 39.94 8.28 -6.58
N ALA A 316 40.52 7.43 -5.72
CA ALA A 316 39.82 6.34 -5.04
C ALA A 316 39.23 6.74 -3.68
N ARG A 317 39.75 7.81 -3.05
CA ARG A 317 39.30 8.31 -1.76
C ARG A 317 37.99 9.07 -1.92
N LEU A 318 37.03 8.84 -1.02
CA LEU A 318 35.86 9.71 -0.87
C LEU A 318 36.08 10.67 0.29
N TRP A 319 35.66 11.91 0.11
CA TRP A 319 35.57 12.92 1.14
C TRP A 319 34.11 13.20 1.45
N LEU A 320 33.74 13.09 2.73
CA LEU A 320 32.42 13.47 3.23
C LEU A 320 32.61 14.61 4.23
N PHE A 321 31.93 15.72 3.98
CA PHE A 321 31.85 16.88 4.86
C PHE A 321 30.42 17.05 5.35
N TRP A 322 30.24 17.57 6.55
CA TRP A 322 28.92 17.87 7.09
C TRP A 322 28.98 18.95 8.17
N GLU A 323 27.81 19.50 8.46
CA GLU A 323 27.60 20.50 9.51
C GLU A 323 27.32 19.81 10.84
N GLY A 324 28.11 20.19 11.85
CA GLY A 324 27.93 19.86 13.25
C GLY A 324 27.43 21.07 14.05
N TYR A 325 26.83 20.83 15.22
CA TYR A 325 26.44 21.90 16.15
C TYR A 325 27.01 21.65 17.54
N ASP A 326 27.69 22.66 18.09
CA ASP A 326 28.14 22.67 19.48
C ASP A 326 27.10 23.40 20.36
N PRO A 327 26.36 22.68 21.23
CA PRO A 327 25.37 23.30 22.10
C PRO A 327 25.96 24.18 23.21
N VAL A 328 27.23 24.01 23.57
CA VAL A 328 27.91 24.78 24.63
C VAL A 328 28.23 26.18 24.13
N HIS A 329 28.94 26.27 23.00
CA HIS A 329 29.33 27.54 22.40
C HIS A 329 28.26 28.12 21.47
N ARG A 330 27.22 27.33 21.14
CA ARG A 330 26.13 27.67 20.20
C ARG A 330 26.63 28.01 18.80
N LEU A 331 27.71 27.36 18.38
CA LEU A 331 28.34 27.56 17.07
C LEU A 331 28.15 26.31 16.22
N ARG A 332 28.00 26.51 14.90
CA ARG A 332 28.09 25.43 13.93
C ARG A 332 29.54 25.26 13.52
N TYR A 333 29.93 24.03 13.25
CA TYR A 333 31.28 23.71 12.78
C TYR A 333 31.19 22.70 11.64
N LEU A 334 32.26 22.55 10.89
CA LEU A 334 32.34 21.53 9.86
C LEU A 334 33.12 20.33 10.38
N SER A 335 32.62 19.15 10.04
CA SER A 335 33.32 17.89 10.23
C SER A 335 33.57 17.22 8.89
N PHE A 336 34.57 16.36 8.85
CA PHE A 336 34.82 15.52 7.70
C PHE A 336 35.23 14.10 8.09
N SER A 337 35.07 13.19 7.15
CA SER A 337 35.55 11.82 7.18
C SER A 337 35.96 11.43 5.76
N THR A 338 36.96 10.58 5.66
CA THR A 338 37.43 10.04 4.39
C THR A 338 37.16 8.55 4.31
N ARG A 339 36.81 8.05 3.13
CA ARG A 339 36.63 6.61 2.89
C ARG A 339 37.67 6.08 1.93
N GLU A 340 38.38 5.05 2.36
CA GLU A 340 39.31 4.23 1.56
C GLU A 340 38.97 2.76 1.81
N ASP A 341 39.08 1.90 0.79
CA ASP A 341 38.81 0.45 0.90
C ASP A 341 37.47 0.10 1.59
N ASP A 342 36.43 0.91 1.31
CA ASP A 342 35.07 0.81 1.88
C ASP A 342 34.94 1.07 3.39
N GLU A 343 36.01 1.54 4.06
CA GLU A 343 36.00 1.91 5.48
C GLU A 343 36.06 3.42 5.67
N TRP A 344 35.13 3.97 6.46
CA TRP A 344 35.12 5.39 6.81
C TRP A 344 36.07 5.65 7.97
N SER A 345 36.92 6.67 7.84
CA SER A 345 37.73 7.16 8.95
C SER A 345 36.85 7.73 10.07
N PRO A 346 37.31 7.78 11.32
CA PRO A 346 36.63 8.52 12.36
C PRO A 346 36.37 9.98 11.97
N PRO A 347 35.23 10.58 12.38
CA PRO A 347 34.97 12.00 12.19
C PRO A 347 36.07 12.91 12.75
N GLN A 348 36.46 13.89 11.96
CA GLN A 348 37.44 14.92 12.31
C GLN A 348 36.83 16.31 12.15
N ALA A 349 37.24 17.27 12.98
CA ALA A 349 36.86 18.66 12.82
C ALA A 349 37.62 19.28 11.64
N PHE A 350 36.93 20.07 10.81
CA PHE A 350 37.55 20.87 9.78
C PHE A 350 37.85 22.27 10.34
N MET A 351 39.15 22.59 10.48
CA MET A 351 39.65 23.81 11.10
C MET A 351 39.18 23.98 12.57
N ASP A 352 39.19 25.20 13.10
CA ASP A 352 38.76 25.51 14.47
C ASP A 352 37.25 25.33 14.66
N GLN A 353 36.82 25.23 15.92
CA GLN A 353 35.40 25.19 16.31
C GLN A 353 34.95 26.49 16.98
N GLU A 354 35.71 27.57 16.80
CA GLU A 354 35.46 28.88 17.41
C GLU A 354 34.74 29.83 16.44
N THR A 355 34.71 29.47 15.15
CA THR A 355 34.03 30.22 14.09
C THR A 355 32.80 29.47 13.61
N ASP A 356 31.69 30.19 13.44
CA ASP A 356 30.42 29.64 12.95
C ASP A 356 30.51 29.27 11.46
N ARG A 357 30.58 27.97 11.15
CA ARG A 357 30.73 27.43 9.79
C ARG A 357 29.59 26.46 9.48
N CYS A 358 28.97 26.62 8.32
CA CYS A 358 27.79 25.83 7.96
C CYS A 358 27.67 25.60 6.46
N ARG A 359 26.71 24.75 6.06
CA ARG A 359 26.33 24.50 4.65
C ARG A 359 27.53 24.16 3.74
N PRO A 360 28.26 23.07 4.00
CA PRO A 360 29.36 22.68 3.15
C PRO A 360 28.84 22.30 1.75
N ALA A 361 29.63 22.60 0.72
CA ALA A 361 29.46 22.10 -0.63
C ALA A 361 30.84 21.67 -1.17
N ALA A 362 30.93 20.46 -1.69
CA ALA A 362 32.19 19.87 -2.13
C ALA A 362 32.08 19.39 -3.57
N VAL A 363 33.14 19.57 -4.36
CA VAL A 363 33.21 19.08 -5.73
C VAL A 363 34.63 18.72 -6.12
N SER A 364 34.78 17.67 -6.92
CA SER A 364 36.06 17.23 -7.46
C SER A 364 36.44 18.02 -8.70
N ASP A 365 37.74 18.27 -8.90
CA ASP A 365 38.26 18.73 -10.19
C ASP A 365 38.97 17.62 -10.97
N ALA A 366 39.21 17.88 -12.26
CA ALA A 366 39.89 16.96 -13.16
C ALA A 366 41.37 16.75 -12.83
N ALA A 367 42.00 17.64 -12.06
CA ALA A 367 43.39 17.55 -11.63
C ALA A 367 43.57 16.70 -10.36
N GLY A 368 42.51 16.05 -9.89
CA GLY A 368 42.56 15.20 -8.70
C GLY A 368 42.48 15.98 -7.38
N GLY A 369 42.03 17.23 -7.41
CA GLY A 369 41.74 18.02 -6.22
C GLY A 369 40.27 17.96 -5.79
N VAL A 370 40.03 18.37 -4.56
CA VAL A 370 38.68 18.58 -4.02
C VAL A 370 38.54 20.02 -3.58
N TRP A 371 37.56 20.71 -4.16
CA TRP A 371 37.15 22.03 -3.71
C TRP A 371 36.10 21.89 -2.62
N LEU A 372 36.29 22.62 -1.52
CA LEU A 372 35.32 22.75 -0.44
C LEU A 372 34.90 24.21 -0.33
N PHE A 373 33.60 24.42 -0.27
CA PHE A 373 32.96 25.70 -0.03
C PHE A 373 32.07 25.62 1.21
N TRP A 374 31.96 26.72 1.94
CA TRP A 374 31.08 26.82 3.09
C TRP A 374 30.67 28.27 3.36
N LEU A 375 29.71 28.45 4.28
CA LEU A 375 29.26 29.76 4.71
C LEU A 375 29.89 30.13 6.04
N GLU A 376 30.47 31.33 6.10
CA GLU A 376 30.86 32.05 7.32
C GLU A 376 30.18 33.42 7.30
N GLN A 377 29.24 33.66 8.21
CA GLN A 377 28.43 34.89 8.25
C GLN A 377 27.74 35.17 6.89
N ASP A 378 28.09 36.29 6.24
CA ASP A 378 27.62 36.72 4.91
C ASP A 378 28.71 36.50 3.83
N ALA A 379 29.60 35.52 3.99
CA ALA A 379 30.63 35.21 3.01
C ALA A 379 30.61 33.74 2.61
N ILE A 380 30.87 33.47 1.34
CA ILE A 380 31.19 32.14 0.85
C ILE A 380 32.70 31.98 0.96
N ARG A 381 33.14 31.02 1.76
CA ARG A 381 34.54 30.70 1.97
C ARG A 381 34.89 29.46 1.16
N PHE A 382 36.15 29.34 0.74
CA PHE A 382 36.59 28.20 -0.03
C PHE A 382 38.05 27.84 0.18
N ASN A 383 38.36 26.56 -0.06
CA ASN A 383 39.72 26.07 -0.16
C ASN A 383 39.75 24.84 -1.08
N ARG A 384 40.92 24.53 -1.64
CA ARG A 384 41.15 23.35 -2.49
C ARG A 384 42.16 22.44 -1.80
N HIS A 385 41.84 21.17 -1.71
CA HIS A 385 42.76 20.12 -1.29
C HIS A 385 43.39 19.49 -2.54
N ASP A 386 44.71 19.55 -2.68
CA ASP A 386 45.42 19.09 -3.88
C ASP A 386 45.65 17.57 -3.92
N GLY A 387 45.38 16.89 -2.79
CA GLY A 387 45.63 15.45 -2.60
C GLY A 387 46.60 15.17 -1.47
N ALA A 388 47.44 16.14 -1.12
CA ALA A 388 48.33 16.10 0.02
C ALA A 388 47.92 17.10 1.10
N GLU A 389 47.68 18.36 0.72
CA GLU A 389 47.42 19.46 1.64
C GLU A 389 46.33 20.41 1.12
N TRP A 390 45.86 21.29 2.00
CA TRP A 390 45.00 22.41 1.61
C TRP A 390 45.88 23.55 1.06
N GLU A 391 45.59 24.00 -0.16
CA GLU A 391 46.46 24.93 -0.90
C GLU A 391 46.56 26.31 -0.24
N LEU A 392 45.46 26.80 0.33
CA LEU A 392 45.41 28.12 0.95
C LEU A 392 45.57 27.99 2.47
N PRO A 393 46.61 28.61 3.07
CA PRO A 393 46.74 28.65 4.53
C PRO A 393 45.63 29.50 5.18
N GLU A 394 45.17 30.53 4.47
CA GLU A 394 43.96 31.27 4.81
C GLU A 394 42.90 31.03 3.72
N PRO A 395 41.71 30.49 4.05
CA PRO A 395 40.68 30.24 3.07
C PRO A 395 40.30 31.48 2.25
N GLY A 396 40.06 31.26 0.96
CA GLY A 396 39.57 32.30 0.07
C GLY A 396 38.19 32.79 0.49
N SER A 397 37.89 34.05 0.18
CA SER A 397 36.61 34.69 0.49
C SER A 397 35.94 35.18 -0.78
N LEU A 398 34.65 34.94 -0.91
CA LEU A 398 33.81 35.50 -1.96
C LEU A 398 32.70 36.34 -1.31
N PRO A 399 32.48 37.58 -1.78
CA PRO A 399 31.34 38.36 -1.32
C PRO A 399 30.06 37.69 -1.81
N ALA A 400 29.11 37.51 -0.89
CA ALA A 400 27.82 36.94 -1.19
C ALA A 400 26.81 37.71 -0.32
N GLY A 401 25.80 38.35 -0.93
CA GLY A 401 24.92 39.29 -0.24
C GLY A 401 24.21 38.71 1.00
N HIS A 402 23.42 39.51 1.70
CA HIS A 402 22.81 39.08 2.97
C HIS A 402 21.88 37.85 2.86
N GLY A 403 21.87 37.02 3.90
CA GLY A 403 20.88 35.95 4.06
C GLY A 403 21.13 34.70 3.21
N LEU A 404 22.39 34.33 3.06
CA LEU A 404 22.88 33.18 2.28
C LEU A 404 22.39 31.84 2.82
N ASP A 405 21.95 30.96 1.93
CA ASP A 405 21.62 29.57 2.27
C ASP A 405 21.70 28.66 1.03
N ASP A 406 21.58 27.36 1.25
CA ASP A 406 21.42 26.34 0.22
C ASP A 406 22.54 26.32 -0.86
N LEU A 407 23.80 26.50 -0.43
CA LEU A 407 24.98 26.49 -1.28
C LEU A 407 25.12 25.19 -2.11
N PHE A 408 25.54 25.33 -3.36
CA PHE A 408 25.82 24.22 -4.26
C PHE A 408 26.98 24.54 -5.19
N ALA A 409 27.85 23.55 -5.40
CA ALA A 409 28.99 23.62 -6.30
C ALA A 409 28.88 22.56 -7.39
N LEU A 410 29.26 22.93 -8.61
CA LEU A 410 29.32 22.03 -9.77
C LEU A 410 30.59 22.29 -10.57
N MET A 411 31.30 21.23 -10.91
CA MET A 411 32.45 21.28 -11.81
C MET A 411 32.00 20.89 -13.22
N THR A 412 32.33 21.71 -14.21
CA THR A 412 32.28 21.40 -15.64
C THR A 412 33.70 21.34 -16.20
N ASP A 413 33.85 20.96 -17.46
CA ASP A 413 35.16 20.83 -18.09
C ASP A 413 35.96 22.14 -18.14
N ASP A 414 35.26 23.28 -18.20
CA ASP A 414 35.83 24.61 -18.38
C ASP A 414 35.66 25.54 -17.16
N ARG A 415 34.73 25.21 -16.25
CA ARG A 415 34.28 26.12 -15.18
C ARG A 415 33.95 25.40 -13.89
N LEU A 416 34.14 26.12 -12.78
CA LEU A 416 33.56 25.79 -11.49
C LEU A 416 32.40 26.74 -11.19
N TRP A 417 31.20 26.19 -11.11
CA TRP A 417 29.97 26.93 -10.85
C TRP A 417 29.58 26.89 -9.37
N LEU A 418 29.14 28.03 -8.86
CA LEU A 418 28.53 28.17 -7.54
C LEU A 418 27.12 28.72 -7.69
N PHE A 419 26.19 28.10 -6.96
CA PHE A 419 24.80 28.54 -6.84
C PHE A 419 24.41 28.61 -5.38
N TRP A 420 23.63 29.60 -5.00
CA TRP A 420 23.13 29.75 -3.64
C TRP A 420 21.81 30.52 -3.62
N THR A 421 21.14 30.47 -2.48
CA THR A 421 19.94 31.27 -2.23
C THR A 421 20.34 32.57 -1.56
N ILE A 422 19.80 33.68 -2.03
CA ILE A 422 19.87 35.00 -1.38
C ILE A 422 18.47 35.41 -0.93
N ARG A 423 18.38 36.24 0.12
CA ARG A 423 17.14 36.92 0.47
C ARG A 423 17.15 38.30 -0.17
N ASP A 424 16.14 38.58 -0.97
CA ASP A 424 15.94 39.89 -1.55
C ASP A 424 15.62 40.89 -0.43
N THR A 425 16.41 41.96 -0.31
CA THR A 425 16.27 43.01 0.70
C THR A 425 15.45 44.19 0.20
N GLY A 426 14.54 43.96 -0.76
CA GLY A 426 13.64 44.99 -1.28
C GLY A 426 12.89 45.76 -0.18
N ALA A 427 12.54 47.02 -0.45
CA ALA A 427 11.98 47.99 0.50
C ALA A 427 10.58 47.66 1.08
N ALA A 428 10.03 46.47 0.82
CA ALA A 428 8.72 46.03 1.31
C ALA A 428 8.88 45.09 2.52
N GLU A 429 7.89 45.07 3.42
CA GLU A 429 7.84 44.22 4.61
C GLU A 429 7.90 42.69 4.32
N GLN A 430 7.85 42.28 3.04
CA GLN A 430 7.93 40.88 2.61
C GLN A 430 9.23 40.62 1.84
N THR A 431 10.07 39.75 2.40
CA THR A 431 11.34 39.31 1.80
C THR A 431 11.13 38.02 1.01
N TRP A 432 11.55 38.02 -0.26
CA TRP A 432 11.50 36.84 -1.13
C TRP A 432 12.88 36.24 -1.31
N SER A 433 12.95 34.94 -1.56
CA SER A 433 14.23 34.26 -1.84
C SER A 433 14.43 34.13 -3.33
N SER A 434 15.65 34.37 -3.79
CA SER A 434 16.06 34.23 -5.19
C SER A 434 17.34 33.39 -5.26
N VAL A 435 17.59 32.80 -6.42
CA VAL A 435 18.83 32.05 -6.67
C VAL A 435 19.84 32.99 -7.31
N ALA A 436 21.04 33.02 -6.74
CA ALA A 436 22.20 33.70 -7.31
C ALA A 436 23.26 32.68 -7.74
N TYR A 437 24.08 33.06 -8.71
CA TYR A 437 25.14 32.20 -9.24
C TYR A 437 26.36 32.98 -9.72
N ARG A 438 27.49 32.29 -9.77
CA ARG A 438 28.72 32.76 -10.41
C ARG A 438 29.54 31.57 -10.90
N SER A 439 30.54 31.82 -11.74
CA SER A 439 31.49 30.79 -12.17
C SER A 439 32.93 31.26 -12.10
N LEU A 440 33.84 30.33 -11.87
CA LEU A 440 35.28 30.48 -12.02
C LEU A 440 35.69 29.87 -13.36
N ALA A 441 36.32 30.66 -14.24
CA ALA A 441 36.89 30.13 -15.47
C ALA A 441 38.20 29.40 -15.15
N LEU A 442 38.29 28.10 -15.44
CA LEU A 442 39.47 27.29 -15.07
C LEU A 442 40.72 27.65 -15.88
N SER A 443 40.55 28.24 -17.07
CA SER A 443 41.64 28.65 -17.94
C SER A 443 42.35 29.93 -17.49
N THR A 444 41.63 30.86 -16.84
CA THR A 444 42.20 32.14 -16.38
C THR A 444 42.31 32.25 -14.87
N GLY A 445 41.53 31.46 -14.13
CA GLY A 445 41.41 31.59 -12.67
C GLY A 445 40.54 32.75 -12.22
N ASP A 446 39.77 33.36 -13.13
CA ASP A 446 38.94 34.52 -12.82
C ASP A 446 37.51 34.13 -12.46
N TRP A 447 37.03 34.71 -11.36
CA TRP A 447 35.62 34.63 -11.00
C TRP A 447 34.79 35.65 -11.77
N SER A 448 33.64 35.21 -12.29
CA SER A 448 32.63 36.10 -12.85
C SER A 448 32.03 37.02 -11.78
N PRO A 449 31.32 38.09 -12.19
CA PRO A 449 30.35 38.76 -11.34
C PRO A 449 29.29 37.80 -10.79
N VAL A 450 28.57 38.24 -9.76
CA VAL A 450 27.38 37.56 -9.27
C VAL A 450 26.21 37.90 -10.19
N TYR A 451 25.47 36.88 -10.61
CA TYR A 451 24.26 37.01 -11.40
C TYR A 451 23.08 36.46 -10.64
N ASP A 452 21.90 37.05 -10.84
CA ASP A 452 20.65 36.54 -10.32
C ASP A 452 19.91 35.71 -11.37
N LEU A 453 19.23 34.65 -10.92
CA LEU A 453 18.31 33.89 -11.76
C LEU A 453 17.12 34.80 -12.12
N PRO A 454 16.79 34.96 -13.43
CA PRO A 454 15.70 35.83 -13.84
C PRO A 454 14.37 35.42 -13.21
N LYS A 455 13.65 36.40 -12.64
CA LYS A 455 12.43 36.20 -11.87
C LYS A 455 11.47 37.39 -12.04
N SER A 456 10.19 37.11 -12.23
CA SER A 456 9.16 38.13 -12.54
C SER A 456 7.95 38.13 -11.59
N GLY A 457 8.05 37.52 -10.39
CA GLY A 457 6.93 37.48 -9.46
C GLY A 457 7.33 37.30 -7.99
N HIS A 458 6.31 37.34 -7.12
CA HIS A 458 6.43 37.23 -5.67
C HIS A 458 6.27 35.78 -5.22
N TYR A 459 7.37 35.03 -5.27
CA TYR A 459 7.47 33.66 -4.78
C TYR A 459 8.88 33.41 -4.27
N HIS A 460 9.14 32.29 -3.60
CA HIS A 460 10.48 31.90 -3.22
C HIS A 460 11.09 30.96 -4.25
N ASP A 461 12.33 31.21 -4.65
CA ASP A 461 13.20 30.25 -5.31
C ASP A 461 14.37 29.94 -4.37
N ARG A 462 14.59 28.64 -4.11
CA ARG A 462 15.57 28.15 -3.12
C ARG A 462 16.18 26.83 -3.57
N GLN A 463 17.23 26.40 -2.86
CA GLN A 463 17.81 25.07 -3.02
C GLN A 463 18.25 24.75 -4.45
N PRO A 464 19.12 25.59 -5.05
CA PRO A 464 19.57 25.43 -6.42
C PRO A 464 20.54 24.25 -6.58
N ALA A 465 20.28 23.37 -7.53
CA ALA A 465 21.12 22.21 -7.86
C ALA A 465 21.26 22.10 -9.37
N ALA A 466 22.46 21.97 -9.87
CA ALA A 466 22.73 21.95 -11.30
C ALA A 466 23.40 20.65 -11.71
N ARG A 467 23.26 20.31 -13.00
CA ARG A 467 24.10 19.34 -13.68
C ARG A 467 24.76 19.97 -14.91
N ALA A 468 25.91 19.43 -15.28
CA ALA A 468 26.56 19.80 -16.53
C ALA A 468 25.72 19.33 -17.73
N ILE A 469 25.67 20.16 -18.77
CA ILE A 469 25.14 19.81 -20.09
C ILE A 469 26.12 20.29 -21.16
N GLU A 470 25.94 19.86 -22.39
CA GLU A 470 26.76 20.34 -23.51
C GLU A 470 26.64 21.86 -23.64
N GLY A 471 27.78 22.56 -23.51
CA GLY A 471 27.86 24.01 -23.64
C GLY A 471 27.24 24.82 -22.49
N GLY A 472 26.97 24.21 -21.32
CA GLY A 472 26.40 24.96 -20.20
C GLY A 472 25.97 24.12 -19.00
N VAL A 473 24.93 24.59 -18.32
CA VAL A 473 24.37 23.94 -17.11
C VAL A 473 22.84 23.86 -17.17
N GLU A 474 22.27 22.76 -16.68
CA GLU A 474 20.84 22.67 -16.38
C GLU A 474 20.66 22.84 -14.87
N LEU A 475 19.97 23.90 -14.48
CA LEU A 475 19.71 24.27 -13.08
C LEU A 475 18.31 23.83 -12.68
N PHE A 476 18.21 23.23 -11.50
CA PHE A 476 16.98 22.84 -10.82
C PHE A 476 16.88 23.61 -9.51
N TRP A 477 15.68 24.04 -9.11
CA TRP A 477 15.48 24.71 -7.83
C TRP A 477 14.08 24.43 -7.28
N SER A 478 13.91 24.61 -5.97
CA SER A 478 12.61 24.56 -5.31
C SER A 478 11.93 25.92 -5.42
N THR A 479 10.69 25.96 -5.87
CA THR A 479 9.92 27.20 -6.06
C THR A 479 8.52 27.14 -5.45
N THR A 480 8.01 28.25 -4.93
CA THR A 480 6.59 28.37 -4.48
C THR A 480 5.67 28.95 -5.56
N ARG A 481 6.16 29.14 -6.79
CA ARG A 481 5.40 29.71 -7.93
C ARG A 481 4.04 29.05 -8.20
N TYR A 482 3.87 27.78 -7.82
CA TYR A 482 2.70 26.96 -8.14
C TYR A 482 1.78 26.67 -6.93
N GLY A 483 1.86 27.48 -5.87
CA GLY A 483 1.03 27.36 -4.68
C GLY A 483 1.47 26.29 -3.69
N GLY A 484 2.77 26.10 -3.59
CA GLY A 484 3.40 25.07 -2.80
C GLY A 484 4.79 24.82 -3.34
N TRP A 485 5.65 24.21 -2.53
CA TRP A 485 7.00 23.90 -2.99
C TRP A 485 6.95 22.86 -4.11
N SER A 486 7.37 23.27 -5.29
CA SER A 486 7.57 22.46 -6.47
C SER A 486 9.02 22.55 -6.92
N ILE A 487 9.40 21.73 -7.90
CA ILE A 487 10.72 21.85 -8.53
C ILE A 487 10.54 22.46 -9.91
N SER A 488 11.36 23.47 -10.22
CA SER A 488 11.50 24.02 -11.56
C SER A 488 12.91 23.76 -12.08
N HIS A 489 13.04 23.76 -13.40
CA HIS A 489 14.34 23.71 -14.06
C HIS A 489 14.41 24.66 -15.26
N ASN A 490 15.64 25.03 -15.61
CA ASN A 490 15.97 25.84 -16.78
C ASN A 490 17.43 25.60 -17.16
N THR A 491 17.78 25.87 -18.41
CA THR A 491 19.13 25.69 -18.95
C THR A 491 19.80 27.03 -19.19
N LEU A 492 21.09 27.11 -18.88
CA LEU A 492 21.96 28.24 -19.20
C LEU A 492 23.02 27.76 -20.18
N THR A 493 22.95 28.24 -21.44
CA THR A 493 23.98 28.08 -22.47
C THR A 493 24.52 29.44 -22.88
N THR A 494 23.73 30.22 -23.64
CA THR A 494 24.00 31.64 -23.94
C THR A 494 23.19 32.60 -23.08
N GLY A 495 22.14 32.10 -22.43
CA GLY A 495 21.22 32.83 -21.56
C GLY A 495 20.17 31.89 -20.98
N TRP A 496 19.37 32.39 -20.03
CA TRP A 496 18.27 31.63 -19.44
C TRP A 496 17.04 31.61 -20.35
N GLY A 497 16.45 30.43 -20.53
CA GLY A 497 15.17 30.25 -21.22
C GLY A 497 13.95 30.48 -20.31
N GLU A 498 12.81 29.90 -20.67
CA GLU A 498 11.65 29.83 -19.78
C GLU A 498 11.79 28.70 -18.77
N ALA A 499 11.50 28.96 -17.50
CA ALA A 499 11.54 27.95 -16.45
C ALA A 499 10.33 27.00 -16.51
N GLU A 500 10.60 25.70 -16.59
CA GLU A 500 9.60 24.64 -16.65
C GLU A 500 9.42 23.96 -15.27
N GLN A 501 8.23 23.40 -15.00
CA GLN A 501 7.96 22.65 -13.77
C GLN A 501 8.30 21.17 -13.96
N VAL A 502 9.06 20.60 -13.02
CA VAL A 502 9.43 19.18 -13.03
C VAL A 502 8.34 18.33 -12.37
N GLY A 503 7.47 17.77 -13.22
CA GLY A 503 6.38 16.88 -12.82
C GLY A 503 5.36 17.59 -11.92
N SER A 504 4.17 17.90 -12.46
CA SER A 504 3.12 18.52 -11.65
C SER A 504 2.70 17.59 -10.51
N SER A 505 2.54 18.16 -9.31
CA SER A 505 2.19 17.40 -8.10
C SER A 505 1.55 18.30 -7.06
N PRO A 506 0.51 17.81 -6.35
CA PRO A 506 -0.05 18.53 -5.21
C PRO A 506 0.84 18.46 -3.96
N ALA A 507 1.74 17.47 -3.88
CA ALA A 507 2.67 17.28 -2.79
C ALA A 507 3.86 18.26 -2.87
N THR A 508 4.37 18.67 -1.72
CA THR A 508 5.62 19.43 -1.55
C THR A 508 6.78 18.65 -2.16
N ARG A 509 7.60 19.29 -2.99
CA ARG A 509 8.85 18.76 -3.55
C ARG A 509 9.98 19.76 -3.35
N ARG A 510 11.05 19.36 -2.68
CA ARG A 510 12.14 20.26 -2.24
C ARG A 510 13.53 19.66 -2.35
N ALA A 511 14.52 20.55 -2.36
CA ALA A 511 15.95 20.25 -2.47
C ALA A 511 16.26 19.25 -3.59
N PRO A 512 16.05 19.66 -4.86
CA PRO A 512 16.44 18.83 -5.99
C PRO A 512 17.93 18.51 -5.94
N LEU A 513 18.31 17.35 -6.43
CA LEU A 513 19.67 16.97 -6.73
C LEU A 513 19.65 16.17 -8.04
N PRO A 514 20.00 16.78 -9.18
CA PRO A 514 20.14 16.05 -10.44
C PRO A 514 21.42 15.22 -10.41
N VAL A 515 21.31 13.96 -10.78
CA VAL A 515 22.43 13.05 -10.97
C VAL A 515 22.40 12.53 -12.40
N ASP A 516 23.50 12.70 -13.11
CA ASP A 516 23.63 12.19 -14.47
C ASP A 516 23.86 10.67 -14.45
N LEU A 517 23.00 9.93 -15.15
CA LEU A 517 23.12 8.49 -15.34
C LEU A 517 23.73 8.13 -16.71
N GLY A 518 24.15 9.12 -17.51
CA GLY A 518 24.68 8.90 -18.85
C GLY A 518 23.57 8.47 -19.82
N ALA A 519 23.77 7.37 -20.55
CA ALA A 519 22.79 6.87 -21.52
C ALA A 519 21.42 6.53 -20.89
N ASP A 520 21.40 6.25 -19.58
CA ASP A 520 20.20 5.97 -18.80
C ASP A 520 19.36 7.21 -18.45
N GLY A 521 19.83 8.40 -18.82
CA GLY A 521 19.16 9.68 -18.62
C GLY A 521 19.56 10.37 -17.30
N THR A 522 18.60 10.96 -16.60
CA THR A 522 18.84 11.73 -15.36
C THR A 522 18.05 11.17 -14.20
N LEU A 523 18.68 11.03 -13.04
CA LEU A 523 18.00 10.76 -11.80
C LEU A 523 17.90 12.05 -10.99
N LEU A 524 16.68 12.56 -10.81
CA LEU A 524 16.43 13.70 -9.93
C LEU A 524 16.02 13.17 -8.56
N LEU A 525 16.88 13.38 -7.56
CA LEU A 525 16.54 13.12 -6.16
C LEU A 525 15.92 14.37 -5.55
N TYR A 526 14.91 14.18 -4.71
CA TYR A 526 14.25 15.27 -4.01
C TYR A 526 13.51 14.76 -2.79
N ARG A 527 13.04 15.68 -1.97
CA ARG A 527 12.34 15.39 -0.72
C ARG A 527 10.87 15.74 -0.88
N SER A 528 9.98 14.88 -0.42
CA SER A 528 8.54 15.09 -0.59
C SER A 528 7.69 14.51 0.54
N ASN A 529 6.57 15.18 0.81
CA ASN A 529 5.50 14.70 1.68
C ASN A 529 4.45 13.85 0.94
N GLN A 530 4.74 13.45 -0.30
CA GLN A 530 3.86 12.59 -1.08
C GLN A 530 3.48 11.34 -0.29
N SER A 531 2.19 11.00 -0.33
CA SER A 531 1.64 9.87 0.41
C SER A 531 2.21 8.55 -0.12
N VAL A 532 2.46 7.62 0.79
CA VAL A 532 3.12 6.35 0.45
C VAL A 532 2.08 5.24 0.35
N GLU A 533 1.98 4.61 -0.81
CA GLU A 533 1.14 3.43 -0.96
C GLU A 533 1.82 2.21 -0.34
N ARG A 534 1.07 1.46 0.48
CA ARG A 534 1.54 0.24 1.14
C ARG A 534 0.69 -0.94 0.71
N SER A 535 1.37 -2.03 0.38
CA SER A 535 0.73 -3.32 0.15
C SER A 535 0.51 -4.03 1.48
N SER A 536 -0.69 -4.56 1.71
CA SER A 536 -0.92 -5.38 2.90
C SER A 536 -0.17 -6.72 2.77
N SER A 537 0.55 -7.10 3.82
CA SER A 537 1.21 -8.41 3.92
C SER A 537 0.22 -9.56 4.11
N VAL A 538 -1.00 -9.24 4.52
CA VAL A 538 -2.07 -10.22 4.79
C VAL A 538 -3.00 -10.36 3.58
N TYR A 539 -3.33 -9.25 2.92
CA TYR A 539 -4.21 -9.20 1.76
C TYR A 539 -3.51 -8.50 0.59
N ALA A 540 -2.85 -9.27 -0.27
CA ALA A 540 -2.00 -8.73 -1.34
C ALA A 540 -2.73 -7.81 -2.34
N ALA A 541 -4.04 -7.97 -2.50
CA ALA A 541 -4.89 -7.11 -3.33
C ALA A 541 -5.21 -5.76 -2.67
N THR A 542 -5.06 -5.64 -1.35
CA THR A 542 -5.33 -4.39 -0.63
C THR A 542 -4.12 -3.47 -0.67
N ARG A 543 -4.40 -2.21 -1.00
CA ARG A 543 -3.45 -1.11 -0.99
C ARG A 543 -3.96 -0.01 -0.07
N THR A 544 -3.11 0.42 0.87
CA THR A 544 -3.42 1.48 1.83
C THR A 544 -2.57 2.70 1.54
N LEU A 545 -3.15 3.89 1.62
CA LEU A 545 -2.42 5.14 1.37
C LEU A 545 -2.03 5.80 2.70
N ASP A 546 -0.73 5.93 2.94
CA ASP A 546 -0.16 6.49 4.17
C ASP A 546 0.04 8.00 4.04
N HIS A 547 -0.83 8.78 4.70
CA HIS A 547 -0.88 10.24 4.63
C HIS A 547 -0.11 10.95 5.74
N ARG A 548 0.62 10.23 6.61
CA ARG A 548 1.30 10.78 7.79
C ARG A 548 2.33 11.88 7.54
N TYR A 549 2.72 12.06 6.28
CA TYR A 549 3.79 12.94 5.84
C TYR A 549 3.36 14.39 5.65
N ALA A 550 2.06 14.63 5.45
CA ALA A 550 1.53 15.94 5.10
C ALA A 550 1.87 17.03 6.12
N GLY A 551 1.69 16.72 7.41
CA GLY A 551 1.78 17.72 8.48
C GLY A 551 0.72 18.82 8.38
N THR A 552 0.77 19.78 9.29
CA THR A 552 -0.10 20.96 9.31
C THR A 552 0.60 22.13 8.65
N THR A 553 0.05 22.59 7.52
CA THR A 553 0.58 23.73 6.75
C THR A 553 -0.46 24.83 6.65
N THR A 554 0.00 26.09 6.59
CA THR A 554 -0.84 27.20 6.18
C THR A 554 -1.46 26.93 4.81
N VAL A 555 -2.75 27.24 4.66
CA VAL A 555 -3.46 27.11 3.39
C VAL A 555 -2.92 28.15 2.41
N ASP A 556 -2.54 27.70 1.22
CA ASP A 556 -2.17 28.54 0.09
C ASP A 556 -3.28 28.47 -0.96
N THR A 557 -3.94 29.60 -1.24
CA THR A 557 -5.06 29.67 -2.18
C THR A 557 -4.64 29.50 -3.63
N THR A 558 -3.34 29.62 -3.93
CA THR A 558 -2.79 29.40 -5.27
C THR A 558 -2.52 27.91 -5.55
N ALA A 559 -2.59 27.06 -4.52
CA ALA A 559 -2.35 25.62 -4.55
C ALA A 559 -3.47 24.80 -5.23
N LYS A 560 -3.92 25.18 -6.42
CA LYS A 560 -5.15 24.64 -7.06
C LYS A 560 -5.18 23.11 -7.10
N ALA A 561 -4.06 22.46 -7.44
CA ALA A 561 -3.98 21.00 -7.50
C ALA A 561 -4.14 20.33 -6.12
N LYS A 562 -3.58 20.94 -5.06
CA LYS A 562 -3.72 20.46 -3.67
C LYS A 562 -5.14 20.68 -3.16
N LEU A 563 -5.71 21.88 -3.40
CA LEU A 563 -7.07 22.23 -3.00
C LEU A 563 -8.13 21.36 -3.69
N ALA A 564 -7.92 21.00 -4.96
CA ALA A 564 -8.83 20.13 -5.71
C ALA A 564 -8.96 18.70 -5.13
N LEU A 565 -8.02 18.28 -4.26
CA LEU A 565 -8.12 17.00 -3.58
C LEU A 565 -9.12 17.01 -2.43
N GLY A 566 -9.61 18.18 -1.98
CA GLY A 566 -10.47 18.31 -0.81
C GLY A 566 -11.64 17.30 -0.81
N GLY A 567 -11.75 16.50 0.25
CA GLY A 567 -12.80 15.48 0.41
C GLY A 567 -12.57 14.16 -0.37
N SER A 568 -11.64 14.14 -1.32
CA SER A 568 -11.27 12.92 -2.05
C SER A 568 -10.48 11.94 -1.18
N PHE A 569 -10.37 10.69 -1.63
CA PHE A 569 -9.52 9.69 -0.99
C PHE A 569 -8.06 10.18 -0.87
N ALA A 570 -7.54 10.85 -1.90
CA ALA A 570 -6.16 11.33 -1.95
C ALA A 570 -5.91 12.60 -1.12
N ASP A 571 -6.94 13.18 -0.49
CA ASP A 571 -6.80 14.39 0.33
C ASP A 571 -5.87 14.17 1.52
N PHE A 572 -4.69 14.77 1.48
CA PHE A 572 -3.73 14.71 2.58
C PHE A 572 -3.70 16.01 3.41
N GLN A 573 -4.59 16.96 3.13
CA GLN A 573 -4.62 18.24 3.84
C GLN A 573 -5.14 18.09 5.26
N THR A 574 -4.74 19.00 6.14
CA THR A 574 -5.20 19.03 7.52
C THR A 574 -6.22 20.14 7.74
N TYR A 575 -7.28 19.82 8.47
CA TYR A 575 -8.41 20.68 8.77
C TYR A 575 -8.66 20.76 10.28
N LEU A 576 -9.50 21.70 10.69
CA LEU A 576 -9.94 21.77 12.08
C LEU A 576 -10.75 20.52 12.44
N TYR A 577 -10.66 20.13 13.71
CA TYR A 577 -11.34 18.96 14.22
C TYR A 577 -12.86 19.14 14.26
N ASP A 578 -13.59 18.18 13.72
CA ASP A 578 -15.05 18.15 13.73
C ASP A 578 -15.59 17.60 15.06
N ASN A 579 -16.44 18.38 15.73
CA ASN A 579 -17.11 17.94 16.96
C ASN A 579 -18.42 17.17 16.72
N GLY A 580 -18.93 17.21 15.49
CA GLY A 580 -20.17 16.56 15.10
C GLY A 580 -20.04 15.04 15.01
N ARG A 581 -21.19 14.34 14.92
CA ARG A 581 -21.24 12.87 14.91
C ARG A 581 -21.84 12.26 13.64
N THR A 582 -22.09 13.07 12.60
CA THR A 582 -22.67 12.62 11.32
C THR A 582 -21.60 12.11 10.35
N ASN A 583 -22.00 11.57 9.19
CA ASN A 583 -21.08 11.19 8.11
C ASN A 583 -20.40 12.42 7.45
N ALA A 584 -20.97 13.63 7.61
CA ALA A 584 -20.35 14.85 7.11
C ALA A 584 -19.19 15.31 8.01
N ASP A 585 -19.23 14.95 9.30
CA ASP A 585 -18.27 15.34 10.34
C ASP A 585 -17.11 14.32 10.42
N HIS A 586 -16.43 14.08 9.31
CA HIS A 586 -15.44 12.99 9.21
C HIS A 586 -14.01 13.40 9.51
N ILE A 587 -13.70 14.69 9.70
CA ILE A 587 -12.37 15.15 10.10
C ILE A 587 -12.25 15.03 11.63
N ALA A 588 -11.97 13.82 12.10
CA ALA A 588 -11.72 13.54 13.51
C ALA A 588 -10.63 12.47 13.69
N ASP A 589 -10.02 12.46 14.88
CA ASP A 589 -8.91 11.56 15.21
C ASP A 589 -9.35 10.11 15.42
N ASP A 590 -10.61 9.93 15.79
CA ASP A 590 -11.31 8.67 16.01
C ASP A 590 -11.98 8.11 14.75
N THR A 591 -11.85 8.76 13.60
CA THR A 591 -12.65 8.45 12.42
C THR A 591 -11.87 7.78 11.29
N ILE A 592 -12.50 6.76 10.70
CA ILE A 592 -12.05 6.12 9.46
C ILE A 592 -13.08 6.34 8.36
N GLY A 593 -12.61 6.71 7.17
CA GLY A 593 -13.42 6.86 5.97
C GLY A 593 -13.41 5.58 5.15
N VAL A 594 -14.58 4.99 4.94
CA VAL A 594 -14.78 3.87 4.03
C VAL A 594 -15.36 4.42 2.73
N TYR A 595 -14.50 4.55 1.73
CA TYR A 595 -14.86 5.00 0.39
C TYR A 595 -15.45 3.82 -0.39
N LEU A 596 -16.70 3.96 -0.83
CA LEU A 596 -17.48 2.92 -1.48
C LEU A 596 -17.70 3.23 -2.96
N THR A 597 -17.53 2.22 -3.82
CA THR A 597 -17.93 2.27 -5.23
C THR A 597 -19.02 1.23 -5.49
N PRO A 598 -20.30 1.63 -5.50
CA PRO A 598 -21.37 0.72 -5.85
C PRO A 598 -21.34 0.38 -7.36
N PRO A 599 -21.78 -0.81 -7.77
CA PRO A 599 -22.04 -1.13 -9.16
C PRO A 599 -23.07 -0.18 -9.79
N PRO A 600 -23.03 0.06 -11.12
CA PRO A 600 -23.90 1.03 -11.80
C PRO A 600 -25.41 0.78 -11.67
N ALA A 601 -25.81 -0.43 -11.29
CA ALA A 601 -27.21 -0.88 -11.25
C ALA A 601 -27.85 -0.80 -9.85
N VAL A 602 -27.16 -0.27 -8.83
CA VAL A 602 -27.67 -0.22 -7.45
C VAL A 602 -28.49 1.06 -7.24
N ASP A 603 -29.74 0.90 -6.80
CA ASP A 603 -30.60 2.03 -6.42
C ASP A 603 -30.30 2.58 -5.01
N ALA A 604 -30.83 3.77 -4.68
CA ALA A 604 -30.56 4.43 -3.40
C ALA A 604 -31.05 3.64 -2.17
N HIS A 605 -32.12 2.85 -2.32
CA HIS A 605 -32.66 2.05 -1.23
C HIS A 605 -31.76 0.84 -0.94
N GLN A 606 -31.38 0.10 -1.98
CA GLN A 606 -30.42 -1.00 -1.91
C GLN A 606 -29.07 -0.54 -1.37
N ALA A 607 -28.64 0.67 -1.74
CA ALA A 607 -27.43 1.26 -1.21
C ALA A 607 -27.54 1.53 0.30
N ALA A 608 -28.66 2.12 0.75
CA ALA A 608 -28.91 2.38 2.17
C ALA A 608 -28.99 1.09 3.01
N GLU A 609 -29.69 0.06 2.53
CA GLU A 609 -29.74 -1.25 3.18
C GLU A 609 -28.36 -1.90 3.27
N THR A 610 -27.56 -1.80 2.22
CA THR A 610 -26.20 -2.34 2.20
C THR A 610 -25.28 -1.59 3.17
N VAL A 611 -25.37 -0.26 3.24
CA VAL A 611 -24.64 0.54 4.24
C VAL A 611 -25.08 0.20 5.67
N ALA A 612 -26.37 -0.06 5.92
CA ALA A 612 -26.85 -0.49 7.24
C ALA A 612 -26.25 -1.85 7.64
N ARG A 613 -26.20 -2.82 6.72
CA ARG A 613 -25.53 -4.10 6.93
C ARG A 613 -24.03 -3.94 7.18
N LEU A 614 -23.36 -3.11 6.39
CA LEU A 614 -21.94 -2.79 6.56
C LEU A 614 -21.67 -2.18 7.93
N ARG A 615 -22.51 -1.26 8.42
CA ARG A 615 -22.35 -0.64 9.73
C ARG A 615 -22.38 -1.68 10.86
N GLY A 616 -23.33 -2.62 10.80
CA GLY A 616 -23.41 -3.72 11.76
C GLY A 616 -22.18 -4.62 11.71
N ALA A 617 -21.76 -5.03 10.50
CA ALA A 617 -20.63 -5.91 10.33
C ALA A 617 -19.29 -5.27 10.71
N LEU A 618 -19.05 -4.00 10.35
CA LEU A 618 -17.79 -3.32 10.62
C LEU A 618 -17.57 -3.07 12.11
N ALA A 619 -18.63 -2.93 12.91
CA ALA A 619 -18.55 -2.73 14.36
C ALA A 619 -17.73 -3.84 15.07
N ASP A 620 -17.71 -5.05 14.51
CA ASP A 620 -16.94 -6.18 15.05
C ASP A 620 -15.45 -6.17 14.63
N PHE A 621 -15.09 -5.36 13.63
CA PHE A 621 -13.75 -5.32 13.03
C PHE A 621 -13.00 -4.00 13.26
N VAL A 622 -13.69 -2.96 13.74
CA VAL A 622 -13.05 -1.69 14.15
C VAL A 622 -12.73 -1.68 15.65
N PRO A 623 -11.67 -0.97 16.09
CA PRO A 623 -11.47 -0.68 17.50
C PRO A 623 -12.68 0.06 18.09
N VAL A 624 -12.99 -0.18 19.37
CA VAL A 624 -14.14 0.44 20.06
C VAL A 624 -14.10 1.97 20.07
N THR A 625 -12.89 2.53 20.02
CA THR A 625 -12.65 3.98 19.99
C THR A 625 -12.76 4.55 18.59
N THR A 626 -13.00 3.74 17.55
CA THR A 626 -12.96 4.15 16.15
C THR A 626 -14.34 4.12 15.54
N ARG A 627 -14.68 5.18 14.79
CA ARG A 627 -15.97 5.36 14.12
C ARG A 627 -15.80 5.23 12.60
N PRO A 628 -16.50 4.28 11.94
CA PRO A 628 -16.56 4.24 10.49
C PRO A 628 -17.57 5.24 9.92
N VAL A 629 -17.11 6.02 8.95
CA VAL A 629 -17.93 6.91 8.12
C VAL A 629 -17.88 6.40 6.68
N PHE A 630 -19.04 6.38 6.02
CA PHE A 630 -19.16 5.92 4.64
C PHE A 630 -19.20 7.11 3.69
N ILE A 631 -18.33 7.07 2.67
CA ILE A 631 -18.16 8.13 1.69
C ILE A 631 -18.32 7.52 0.30
N TRP A 632 -19.09 8.17 -0.56
CA TRP A 632 -19.26 7.72 -1.94
C TRP A 632 -18.09 8.18 -2.78
N MET A 633 -17.44 7.28 -3.52
CA MET A 633 -16.52 7.71 -4.58
C MET A 633 -17.36 8.19 -5.76
N GLU A 634 -17.22 9.46 -6.12
CA GLU A 634 -17.75 10.03 -7.36
C GLU A 634 -17.07 9.43 -8.59
#